data_AF-A0A8S2UHA4-F1
#
_entry.id   AF-A0A8S2UHA4-F1
#
_cell.length_a   1.000
_cell.length_b   1.000
_cell.length_c   1.000
_cell.angle_alpha   90.00
_cell.angle_beta   90.00
_cell.angle_gamma   90.00
#
_symmetry.space_group_name_H-M   'P 1'
#
loop_
_entity.id
_entity.type
_entity.pdbx_description
1 polymer ?
#
loop_
_entity_poly.entity_id
_entity_poly.type
_entity_poly.pdbx_seq_one_letter_code
_entity_poly.pdbx_strand_id
1 'polypeptide(L)'
;NNQRYLIFADSDAPFYLRSTAIRLLLEPLSNYLSKVDSGTKQYIENYVLTYPKRRLVNIAVKDHINIELNGQWVDAIVSKVDASLMRVF
;
A
#
# COMPACT_ATOMS: atom_id res chain seq x y z
N ASN A 1 -3.35 -11.48 6.55
CA ASN A 1 -2.90 -10.28 7.30
C ASN A 1 -3.37 -10.30 8.77
N ASN A 2 -3.69 -11.45 9.37
CA ASN A 2 -4.10 -11.57 10.79
C ASN A 2 -5.28 -10.65 11.20
N GLN A 3 -6.37 -10.66 10.42
CA GLN A 3 -7.58 -9.86 10.66
C GLN A 3 -7.30 -8.35 10.78
N ARG A 4 -6.32 -7.87 10.01
CA ARG A 4 -6.01 -6.43 9.87
C ARG A 4 -6.53 -5.91 8.54
N TYR A 5 -6.67 -4.61 8.44
CA TYR A 5 -6.97 -3.90 7.21
C TYR A 5 -5.67 -3.34 6.65
N LEU A 6 -5.41 -3.55 5.36
CA LEU A 6 -4.34 -2.86 4.65
C LEU A 6 -4.84 -1.45 4.34
N ILE A 7 -4.12 -0.45 4.81
CA ILE A 7 -4.44 0.97 4.66
C ILE A 7 -3.43 1.59 3.72
N PHE A 8 -3.94 2.28 2.70
CA PHE A 8 -3.19 3.20 1.86
C PHE A 8 -3.56 4.61 2.33
N ALA A 9 -2.61 5.30 2.95
CA ALA A 9 -2.81 6.63 3.49
C ALA A 9 -2.31 7.69 2.50
N ASP A 10 -2.85 8.91 2.60
CA ASP A 10 -2.58 9.99 1.64
C ASP A 10 -1.11 10.48 1.66
N SER A 11 -0.36 10.26 2.74
CA SER A 11 1.01 10.81 2.89
C SER A 11 2.02 9.84 3.50
N ASP A 12 1.63 8.59 3.75
CA ASP A 12 2.49 7.59 4.38
C ASP A 12 2.58 6.33 3.52
N ALA A 13 3.67 5.57 3.73
CA ALA A 13 3.78 4.22 3.20
C ALA A 13 2.62 3.34 3.70
N PRO A 14 2.17 2.33 2.93
CA PRO A 14 1.03 1.50 3.33
C PRO A 14 1.31 0.72 4.63
N PHE A 15 0.29 0.57 5.47
CA PHE A 15 0.40 -0.12 6.75
C PHE A 15 -0.83 -0.95 7.10
N TYR A 16 -0.70 -1.81 8.12
CA TYR A 16 -1.82 -2.62 8.62
C TYR A 16 -2.39 -2.05 9.92
N LEU A 17 -3.72 -1.88 10.00
CA LEU A 17 -4.45 -1.53 11.23
C LEU A 17 -5.48 -2.59 11.63
N ARG A 18 -5.83 -2.64 12.92
CA ARG A 18 -6.99 -3.39 13.40
C ARG A 18 -8.26 -2.54 13.27
N SER A 19 -9.42 -3.20 13.18
CA SER A 19 -10.73 -2.54 13.09
C SER A 19 -10.98 -1.50 14.19
N THR A 20 -10.47 -1.74 15.41
CA THR A 20 -10.63 -0.83 16.55
C THR A 20 -10.01 0.56 16.32
N ALA A 21 -8.99 0.64 15.46
CA ALA A 21 -8.30 1.87 15.10
C ALA A 21 -8.87 2.55 13.84
N ILE A 22 -9.95 2.02 13.25
CA ILE A 22 -10.55 2.52 12.01
C ILE A 22 -11.90 3.15 12.31
N ARG A 23 -12.20 4.26 11.63
CA ARG A 23 -13.50 4.92 11.64
C ARG A 23 -13.94 5.13 10.19
N LEU A 24 -15.23 4.99 9.93
CA LEU A 24 -15.79 5.21 8.60
C LEU A 24 -15.99 6.70 8.36
N LEU A 25 -15.61 7.15 7.17
CA LEU A 25 -15.96 8.49 6.71
C LEU A 25 -17.45 8.51 6.31
N LEU A 26 -18.15 9.54 6.75
CA LEU A 26 -19.55 9.78 6.38
C LEU A 26 -19.64 10.58 5.07
N GLU A 27 -18.91 10.15 4.05
CA GLU A 27 -18.96 10.77 2.72
C GLU A 27 -18.81 9.76 1.58
N PRO A 28 -19.34 10.05 0.39
CA PRO A 28 -19.16 9.19 -0.79
C PRO A 28 -17.70 9.14 -1.24
N LEU A 29 -17.29 7.99 -1.79
CA LEU A 29 -15.94 7.80 -2.34
C LEU A 29 -15.58 8.85 -3.40
N SER A 30 -16.53 9.25 -4.26
CA SER A 30 -16.30 10.29 -5.27
C SER A 30 -15.92 11.64 -4.67
N ASN A 31 -16.50 11.99 -3.50
CA ASN A 31 -16.16 13.22 -2.79
C ASN A 31 -14.74 13.14 -2.22
N TYR A 32 -14.39 12.02 -1.58
CA TYR A 32 -13.03 11.79 -1.09
C TYR A 32 -11.99 11.83 -2.23
N LEU A 33 -12.26 11.16 -3.35
CA LEU A 33 -11.35 11.14 -4.52
C LEU A 33 -11.12 12.51 -5.16
N SER A 34 -12.01 13.48 -4.94
CA SER A 34 -11.83 14.85 -5.42
C SER A 34 -10.86 15.69 -4.55
N LYS A 35 -10.52 15.20 -3.35
CA LYS A 35 -9.71 15.92 -2.34
C LYS A 35 -8.28 15.42 -2.23
N VAL A 36 -7.99 14.22 -2.71
CA VAL A 36 -6.65 13.61 -2.70
C VAL A 36 -5.82 14.05 -3.91
N ASP A 37 -4.50 13.88 -3.85
CA ASP A 37 -3.63 14.15 -4.98
C ASP A 37 -3.87 13.17 -6.14
N SER A 38 -3.38 13.53 -7.34
CA SER A 38 -3.57 12.75 -8.56
C SER A 38 -2.97 11.34 -8.49
N GLY A 39 -1.84 11.18 -7.78
CA GLY A 39 -1.18 9.89 -7.60
C GLY A 39 -2.03 8.95 -6.75
N THR A 40 -2.52 9.43 -5.61
CA THR A 40 -3.44 8.68 -4.73
C THR A 40 -4.73 8.32 -5.45
N LYS A 41 -5.33 9.26 -6.19
CA LYS A 41 -6.54 9.00 -6.99
C LYS A 41 -6.31 7.89 -8.02
N GLN A 42 -5.24 8.01 -8.82
CA GLN A 42 -4.90 7.03 -9.84
C GLN A 42 -4.60 5.65 -9.23
N TYR A 43 -3.96 5.62 -8.05
CA TYR A 43 -3.73 4.38 -7.31
C TYR A 43 -5.04 3.70 -6.90
N ILE A 44 -5.99 4.45 -6.32
CA ILE A 44 -7.28 3.89 -5.90
C ILE A 44 -8.05 3.35 -7.11
N GLU A 45 -8.11 4.12 -8.18
CA GLU A 45 -8.78 3.72 -9.42
C GLU A 45 -8.14 2.45 -10.02
N ASN A 46 -6.82 2.32 -9.98
CA ASN A 46 -6.12 1.17 -10.57
C ASN A 46 -6.03 -0.05 -9.65
N TYR A 47 -5.85 0.11 -8.35
CA TYR A 47 -5.64 -1.00 -7.41
C TYR A 47 -6.95 -1.48 -6.79
N VAL A 48 -7.78 -0.55 -6.31
CA VAL A 48 -9.00 -0.88 -5.57
C VAL A 48 -10.10 -1.32 -6.52
N LEU A 49 -10.33 -0.59 -7.62
CA LEU A 49 -11.40 -0.92 -8.56
C LEU A 49 -11.11 -2.17 -9.41
N THR A 50 -9.84 -2.60 -9.50
CA THR A 50 -9.46 -3.84 -10.20
C THR A 50 -9.36 -5.06 -9.28
N TYR A 51 -9.57 -4.87 -7.97
CA TYR A 51 -9.62 -5.95 -6.99
C TYR A 51 -10.69 -7.00 -7.40
N PRO A 52 -10.42 -8.32 -7.27
CA PRO A 52 -9.32 -8.96 -6.55
C PRO A 52 -8.03 -9.19 -7.35
N LYS A 53 -7.95 -8.77 -8.62
CA LYS A 53 -6.79 -9.03 -9.48
C LYS A 53 -5.60 -8.18 -9.06
N ARG A 54 -4.72 -8.75 -8.22
CA ARG A 54 -3.51 -8.09 -7.72
C ARG A 54 -2.27 -8.71 -8.37
N ARG A 55 -1.45 -7.88 -9.01
CA ARG A 55 -0.11 -8.28 -9.48
C ARG A 55 0.88 -8.05 -8.36
N LEU A 56 1.14 -9.10 -7.59
CA LEU A 56 2.20 -9.13 -6.58
C LEU A 56 3.32 -10.03 -7.08
N VAL A 57 4.53 -9.74 -6.65
CA VAL A 57 5.71 -10.58 -6.85
C VAL A 57 5.93 -11.44 -5.61
N ASN A 58 6.42 -12.66 -5.80
CA ASN A 58 6.81 -13.50 -4.68
C ASN A 58 8.20 -13.08 -4.20
N ILE A 59 8.34 -12.80 -2.91
CA ILE A 59 9.55 -12.26 -2.29
C ILE A 59 9.78 -12.99 -0.96
N ALA A 60 11.04 -13.29 -0.65
CA ALA A 60 11.48 -13.86 0.61
C ALA A 60 12.37 -12.90 1.42
N VAL A 61 12.46 -13.16 2.72
CA VAL A 61 13.39 -12.43 3.61
C VAL A 61 14.83 -12.76 3.18
N LYS A 62 15.69 -11.75 3.14
CA LYS A 62 17.06 -11.74 2.61
C LYS A 62 17.21 -11.65 1.09
N ASP A 63 16.11 -11.57 0.34
CA ASP A 63 16.21 -11.25 -1.09
C ASP A 63 16.81 -9.85 -1.28
N HIS A 64 17.72 -9.73 -2.25
CA HIS A 64 18.21 -8.44 -2.75
C HIS A 64 17.31 -7.96 -3.88
N ILE A 65 16.83 -6.74 -3.78
CA ILE A 65 15.92 -6.13 -4.76
C ILE A 65 16.32 -4.67 -5.02
N ASN A 66 16.11 -4.23 -6.26
CA ASN A 66 16.16 -2.79 -6.56
C ASN A 66 14.78 -2.19 -6.33
N ILE A 67 14.71 -1.14 -5.51
CA ILE A 67 13.50 -0.37 -5.27
C ILE A 67 13.64 1.04 -5.84
N GLU A 68 12.52 1.62 -6.24
CA GLU A 68 12.48 3.04 -6.61
C GLU A 68 12.19 3.88 -5.36
N LEU A 69 12.98 4.92 -5.16
CA LEU A 69 12.84 5.91 -4.10
C LEU A 69 13.18 7.29 -4.65
N ASN A 70 12.18 8.19 -4.70
CA ASN A 70 12.33 9.58 -5.15
C ASN A 70 13.00 9.73 -6.53
N GLY A 71 12.64 8.87 -7.48
CA GLY A 71 13.14 8.83 -8.85
C GLY A 71 14.44 8.04 -9.04
N GLN A 72 15.00 7.46 -7.97
CA GLN A 72 16.26 6.71 -8.03
C GLN A 72 16.06 5.24 -7.69
N TRP A 73 16.80 4.38 -8.39
CA TRP A 73 16.87 2.95 -8.08
C TRP A 73 17.94 2.69 -7.04
N VAL A 74 17.57 2.03 -5.95
CA VAL A 74 18.44 1.74 -4.80
C VAL A 74 18.41 0.23 -4.52
N ASP A 75 19.58 -0.36 -4.30
CA ASP A 75 19.69 -1.76 -3.84
C ASP A 75 19.24 -1.85 -2.37
N ALA A 76 18.39 -2.83 -2.08
CA ALA A 76 17.80 -3.02 -0.76
C ALA A 76 17.67 -4.52 -0.44
N ILE A 77 17.78 -4.87 0.84
CA ILE A 77 17.54 -6.25 1.30
C ILE A 77 16.22 -6.35 2.05
N VAL A 78 15.42 -7.34 1.70
CA VAL A 78 14.14 -7.62 2.35
C VAL A 78 14.36 -8.10 3.78
N SER A 79 13.99 -7.28 4.76
CA SER A 79 14.14 -7.59 6.20
C SER A 79 12.94 -8.32 6.78
N LYS A 80 11.74 -8.13 6.19
CA LYS A 80 10.50 -8.74 6.66
C LYS A 80 9.48 -8.80 5.53
N VAL A 81 8.71 -9.88 5.49
CA VAL A 81 7.48 -10.00 4.68
C VAL A 81 6.31 -10.19 5.63
N ASP A 82 5.26 -9.40 5.47
CA ASP A 82 4.02 -9.49 6.24
C ASP A 82 2.83 -9.41 5.27
N ALA A 83 2.32 -10.58 4.89
CA ALA A 83 1.23 -10.74 3.93
C ALA A 83 1.47 -9.98 2.60
N SER A 84 0.86 -8.81 2.41
CA SER A 84 0.99 -8.01 1.18
C SER A 84 2.01 -6.88 1.27
N LEU A 85 2.68 -6.72 2.42
CA LEU A 85 3.72 -5.72 2.62
C LEU A 85 5.08 -6.37 2.86
N MET A 86 6.12 -5.66 2.45
CA MET A 86 7.50 -5.98 2.78
C MET A 86 8.16 -4.77 3.44
N ARG A 87 9.16 -5.03 4.27
CA ARG A 87 10.06 -4.01 4.80
C ARG A 87 11.45 -4.30 4.28
N VAL A 88 12.10 -3.28 3.75
CA VAL A 88 13.48 -3.35 3.24
C VAL A 88 14.41 -2.53 4.13
N PHE A 89 15.71 -2.84 4.10
CA PHE A 89 16.79 -2.01 4.64
C PHE A 89 17.53 -1.32 3.49
#